data_AF-A0A9D8G2W1-F1
#
_entry.id   AF-A0A9D8G2W1-F1
#
_cell.length_a   1.000
_cell.length_b   1.000
_cell.length_c   1.000
_cell.angle_alpha   90.00
_cell.angle_beta   90.00
_cell.angle_gamma   90.00
#
_symmetry.space_group_name_H-M   'P 1'
#
loop_
_entity.id
_entity.type
_entity.pdbx_description
1 polymer ?
#
loop_
_entity_poly.entity_id
_entity_poly.type
_entity_poly.pdbx_seq_one_letter_code
_entity_poly.pdbx_strand_id
1 'polypeptide(L)'
;MRHFDWLAETIVDLGGTPSIERGPVRMGGKVIADFMKNDVLAEEGAVTQYEAHIKAIDDPKIKRLLERILSDEKAHRTKFEHFIDKAKKHDMKDLRGSKQDEVTKVLDWGIAHEYTVVLQYLIHSYMTKDKAAKKELEDQAINEMQHIGWLSEEMVSAGGNPRIEHTEVFQSKKLAENLRADIKVEREVTEGYDKAAKKMKDPDLKKLLIRIRDHEIYHDKVFGDLLGKEERK
;
A
#
# COMPACT_ATOMS: atom_id res chain seq x y z
N MET A 1 -2.40 4.16 -6.60
CA MET A 1 -3.20 2.92 -6.53
C MET A 1 -4.08 2.67 -7.75
N ARG A 2 -4.77 3.67 -8.32
CA ARG A 2 -5.63 3.46 -9.51
C ARG A 2 -4.93 2.84 -10.73
N HIS A 3 -3.68 3.25 -11.02
CA HIS A 3 -2.94 2.65 -12.14
C HIS A 3 -2.65 1.18 -11.91
N PHE A 4 -2.25 0.81 -10.68
CA PHE A 4 -2.02 -0.57 -10.29
C PHE A 4 -3.31 -1.40 -10.41
N ASP A 5 -4.43 -0.87 -9.91
CA ASP A 5 -5.78 -1.45 -10.03
C ASP A 5 -6.14 -1.77 -11.49
N TRP A 6 -6.13 -0.75 -12.37
CA TRP A 6 -6.47 -0.97 -13.79
C TRP A 6 -5.54 -1.96 -14.50
N LEU A 7 -4.24 -1.92 -14.20
CA LEU A 7 -3.28 -2.85 -14.79
C LEU A 7 -3.49 -4.27 -14.26
N ALA A 8 -3.74 -4.43 -12.96
CA ALA A 8 -3.98 -5.73 -12.35
C ALA A 8 -5.27 -6.37 -12.86
N GLU A 9 -6.36 -5.62 -12.95
CA GLU A 9 -7.61 -6.09 -13.58
C GLU A 9 -7.37 -6.52 -15.03
N THR A 10 -6.66 -5.69 -15.81
CA THR A 10 -6.33 -6.02 -17.21
C THR A 10 -5.50 -7.30 -17.32
N ILE A 11 -4.53 -7.51 -16.43
CA ILE A 11 -3.71 -8.73 -16.40
C ILE A 11 -4.59 -9.95 -16.10
N VAL A 12 -5.50 -9.86 -15.11
CA VAL A 12 -6.41 -10.96 -14.76
C VAL A 12 -7.39 -11.26 -15.91
N ASP A 13 -7.93 -10.23 -16.58
CA ASP A 13 -8.81 -10.38 -17.73
C ASP A 13 -8.12 -11.10 -18.91
N LEU A 14 -6.81 -10.94 -19.04
CA LEU A 14 -5.96 -11.67 -20.00
C LEU A 14 -5.58 -13.08 -19.53
N GLY A 15 -6.03 -13.50 -18.34
CA GLY A 15 -5.74 -14.80 -17.74
C GLY A 15 -4.39 -14.88 -17.02
N GLY A 16 -3.75 -13.74 -16.77
CA GLY A 16 -2.50 -13.63 -16.03
C GLY A 16 -2.68 -13.49 -14.52
N THR A 17 -1.57 -13.40 -13.80
CA THR A 17 -1.52 -13.10 -12.37
C THR A 17 -0.68 -11.83 -12.18
N PRO A 18 -1.23 -10.75 -11.58
CA PRO A 18 -0.48 -9.53 -11.33
C PRO A 18 0.72 -9.80 -10.42
N SER A 19 1.86 -9.16 -10.73
CA SER A 19 3.03 -9.19 -9.84
C SER A 19 2.95 -8.08 -8.80
N ILE A 20 3.40 -8.38 -7.59
CA ILE A 20 3.63 -7.40 -6.52
C ILE A 20 5.12 -7.05 -6.36
N GLU A 21 5.98 -7.62 -7.22
CA GLU A 21 7.40 -7.24 -7.22
C GLU A 21 7.54 -5.78 -7.61
N ARG A 22 8.16 -5.01 -6.72
CA ARG A 22 8.40 -3.59 -6.93
C ARG A 22 9.79 -3.33 -7.51
N GLY A 23 9.86 -2.32 -8.39
CA GLY A 23 11.13 -1.77 -8.86
C GLY A 23 11.90 -1.02 -7.76
N PRO A 24 13.14 -0.59 -8.05
CA PRO A 24 13.95 0.15 -7.09
C PRO A 24 13.31 1.50 -6.74
N VAL A 25 13.23 1.81 -5.43
CA VAL A 25 12.68 3.07 -4.92
C VAL A 25 13.81 4.03 -4.54
N ARG A 26 13.74 5.28 -5.01
CA ARG A 26 14.73 6.32 -4.72
C ARG A 26 14.41 7.04 -3.41
N MET A 27 14.90 6.48 -2.30
CA MET A 27 14.65 7.03 -0.95
C MET A 27 15.71 8.03 -0.45
N GLY A 28 16.76 8.29 -1.25
CA GLY A 28 17.85 9.21 -0.90
C GLY A 28 17.46 10.69 -1.06
N GLY A 29 18.14 11.58 -0.35
CA GLY A 29 17.88 13.02 -0.34
C GLY A 29 18.13 13.61 1.04
N LYS A 30 18.27 14.93 1.15
CA LYS A 30 18.46 15.64 2.43
C LYS A 30 17.36 16.64 2.73
N VAL A 31 16.64 17.10 1.71
CA VAL A 31 15.55 18.08 1.81
C VAL A 31 14.36 17.63 0.97
N ILE A 32 13.17 18.21 1.22
CA ILE A 32 11.94 17.82 0.52
C ILE A 32 12.07 18.00 -1.00
N ALA A 33 12.81 19.01 -1.46
CA ALA A 33 13.06 19.22 -2.88
C ALA A 33 13.81 18.05 -3.56
N ASP A 34 14.64 17.30 -2.83
CA ASP A 34 15.32 16.11 -3.36
C ASP A 34 14.34 14.96 -3.56
N PHE A 35 13.38 14.77 -2.64
CA PHE A 35 12.35 13.74 -2.79
C PHE A 35 11.43 14.04 -3.97
N MET A 36 10.98 15.28 -4.10
CA MET A 36 10.16 15.68 -5.26
C MET A 36 10.92 15.49 -6.58
N LYS A 37 12.25 15.68 -6.59
CA LYS A 37 13.08 15.38 -7.77
C LYS A 37 13.16 13.88 -8.05
N ASN A 38 13.24 13.03 -7.02
CA ASN A 38 13.18 11.58 -7.20
C ASN A 38 11.84 11.15 -7.79
N ASP A 39 10.74 11.77 -7.36
CA ASP A 39 9.39 11.53 -7.90
C ASP A 39 9.32 11.96 -9.37
N VAL A 40 9.83 13.15 -9.74
CA VAL A 40 9.94 13.56 -11.16
C VAL A 40 10.68 12.51 -12.00
N LEU A 41 11.82 12.01 -11.51
CA LEU A 41 12.59 10.99 -12.22
C LEU A 41 11.88 9.62 -12.26
N ALA A 42 10.96 9.33 -11.34
CA ALA A 42 10.13 8.13 -11.39
C ALA A 42 9.04 8.29 -12.47
N GLU A 43 8.39 9.44 -12.52
CA GLU A 43 7.39 9.77 -13.55
C GLU A 43 7.99 9.81 -14.95
N GLU A 44 9.22 10.31 -15.13
CA GLU A 44 9.92 10.26 -16.42
C GLU A 44 10.19 8.82 -16.88
N GLY A 45 10.56 7.94 -15.94
CA GLY A 45 10.72 6.51 -16.20
C GLY A 45 9.40 5.87 -16.61
N ALA A 46 8.33 6.14 -15.88
CA ALA A 46 6.98 5.64 -16.18
C ALA A 46 6.49 6.13 -17.55
N VAL A 47 6.66 7.42 -17.88
CA VAL A 47 6.34 7.99 -19.19
C VAL A 47 7.07 7.25 -20.31
N THR A 48 8.38 7.05 -20.15
CA THR A 48 9.20 6.32 -21.14
C THR A 48 8.70 4.89 -21.32
N GLN A 49 8.39 4.21 -20.21
CA GLN A 49 7.90 2.84 -20.22
C GLN A 49 6.53 2.72 -20.90
N TYR A 50 5.56 3.57 -20.54
CA TYR A 50 4.23 3.54 -21.14
C TYR A 50 4.24 3.92 -22.62
N GLU A 51 5.08 4.87 -23.05
CA GLU A 51 5.28 5.17 -24.47
C GLU A 51 5.83 3.97 -25.25
N ALA A 52 6.71 3.17 -24.65
CA ALA A 52 7.19 1.93 -25.24
C ALA A 52 6.08 0.86 -25.30
N HIS A 53 5.31 0.68 -24.22
CA HIS A 53 4.21 -0.28 -24.19
C HIS A 53 3.11 0.05 -25.21
N ILE A 54 2.73 1.33 -25.36
CA ILE A 54 1.71 1.78 -26.33
C ILE A 54 2.14 1.49 -27.77
N LYS A 55 3.44 1.59 -28.08
CA LYS A 55 3.99 1.24 -29.40
C LYS A 55 4.01 -0.27 -29.66
N ALA A 56 4.17 -1.08 -28.61
CA ALA A 56 4.38 -2.52 -28.71
C ALA A 56 3.10 -3.37 -28.66
N ILE A 57 2.06 -2.90 -27.97
CA ILE A 57 0.80 -3.63 -27.80
C ILE A 57 -0.16 -3.19 -28.89
N ASP A 58 -0.89 -4.09 -29.55
CA ASP A 58 -1.86 -3.73 -30.61
C ASP A 58 -3.30 -3.58 -30.15
N ASP A 59 -3.67 -4.20 -29.01
CA ASP A 59 -5.06 -4.18 -28.52
C ASP A 59 -5.54 -2.73 -28.26
N PRO A 60 -6.61 -2.27 -28.93
CA PRO A 60 -7.06 -0.88 -28.84
C PRO A 60 -7.65 -0.52 -27.47
N LYS A 61 -8.18 -1.48 -26.70
CA LYS A 61 -8.66 -1.22 -25.34
C LYS A 61 -7.49 -1.03 -24.38
N ILE A 62 -6.46 -1.88 -24.48
CA ILE A 62 -5.24 -1.77 -23.67
C ILE A 62 -4.50 -0.48 -24.03
N LYS A 63 -4.34 -0.14 -25.31
CA LYS A 63 -3.75 1.14 -25.74
C LYS A 63 -4.44 2.33 -25.08
N ARG A 64 -5.78 2.38 -25.10
CA ARG A 64 -6.54 3.47 -24.47
C ARG A 64 -6.27 3.59 -22.97
N LEU A 65 -6.20 2.45 -22.26
CA LEU A 65 -5.86 2.44 -20.84
C LEU A 65 -4.45 2.99 -20.61
N LEU A 66 -3.46 2.52 -21.38
CA LEU A 66 -2.08 2.98 -21.24
C LEU A 66 -1.90 4.46 -21.61
N GLU A 67 -2.63 4.96 -22.62
CA GLU A 67 -2.67 6.39 -22.96
C GLU A 67 -3.26 7.23 -21.82
N ARG A 68 -4.28 6.72 -21.13
CA ARG A 68 -4.85 7.36 -19.94
C ARG A 68 -3.82 7.44 -18.81
N ILE A 69 -3.11 6.35 -18.54
CA ILE A 69 -2.06 6.30 -17.52
C ILE A 69 -0.91 7.25 -17.91
N LEU A 70 -0.43 7.19 -19.15
CA LEU A 70 0.59 8.10 -19.69
C LEU A 70 0.23 9.58 -19.48
N SER A 71 -1.05 9.93 -19.70
CA SER A 71 -1.53 11.29 -19.45
C SER A 71 -1.47 11.66 -17.97
N ASP A 72 -1.75 10.73 -17.06
CA ASP A 72 -1.63 10.96 -15.62
C ASP A 72 -0.16 11.15 -15.21
N GLU A 73 0.77 10.33 -15.69
CA GLU A 73 2.20 10.45 -15.34
C GLU A 73 2.81 11.77 -15.84
N LYS A 74 2.41 12.23 -17.04
CA LYS A 74 2.80 13.56 -17.53
C LYS A 74 2.28 14.69 -16.62
N ALA A 75 1.07 14.55 -16.09
CA ALA A 75 0.50 15.50 -15.14
C ALA A 75 1.16 15.40 -13.75
N HIS A 76 1.47 14.19 -13.27
CA HIS A 76 2.19 13.95 -12.03
C HIS A 76 3.58 14.56 -12.07
N ARG A 77 4.35 14.33 -13.14
CA ARG A 77 5.67 14.94 -13.34
C ARG A 77 5.61 16.46 -13.18
N THR A 78 4.66 17.10 -13.87
CA THR A 78 4.45 18.56 -13.80
C THR A 78 4.11 19.02 -12.38
N LYS A 79 3.29 18.26 -11.64
CA LYS A 79 2.96 18.56 -10.23
C LYS A 79 4.19 18.44 -9.33
N PHE A 80 5.01 17.42 -9.49
CA PHE A 80 6.22 17.24 -8.69
C PHE A 80 7.27 18.31 -8.99
N GLU A 81 7.43 18.71 -10.26
CA GLU A 81 8.25 19.87 -10.64
C GLU A 81 7.80 21.14 -9.89
N HIS A 82 6.49 21.41 -9.86
CA HIS A 82 5.94 22.52 -9.09
C HIS A 82 6.21 22.39 -7.57
N PHE A 83 6.15 21.17 -7.02
CA PHE A 83 6.47 20.94 -5.61
C PHE A 83 7.96 21.11 -5.27
N ILE A 84 8.88 20.90 -6.21
CA ILE A 84 10.29 21.26 -6.04
C ILE A 84 10.41 22.76 -5.76
N ASP A 85 9.76 23.60 -6.57
CA ASP A 85 9.81 25.06 -6.40
C ASP A 85 9.18 25.50 -5.09
N LYS A 86 8.03 24.91 -4.72
CA LYS A 86 7.37 25.18 -3.44
C LYS A 86 8.27 24.77 -2.26
N ALA A 87 8.88 23.59 -2.31
CA ALA A 87 9.76 23.10 -1.25
C ALA A 87 10.98 24.02 -1.06
N LYS A 88 11.60 24.48 -2.15
CA LYS A 88 12.71 25.45 -2.10
C LYS A 88 12.27 26.80 -1.55
N LYS A 89 11.14 27.33 -2.02
CA LYS A 89 10.61 28.63 -1.58
C LYS A 89 10.34 28.68 -0.07
N HIS A 90 9.90 27.57 0.50
CA HIS A 90 9.54 27.46 1.92
C HIS A 90 10.61 26.80 2.80
N ASP A 91 11.82 26.54 2.28
CA ASP A 91 12.92 25.84 2.98
C ASP A 91 12.45 24.55 3.67
N MET A 92 11.65 23.74 2.97
CA MET A 92 11.06 22.52 3.53
C MET A 92 12.13 21.45 3.76
N LYS A 93 12.26 21.00 5.02
CA LYS A 93 13.29 20.05 5.47
C LYS A 93 12.74 18.63 5.58
N ASP A 94 13.63 17.65 5.41
CA ASP A 94 13.32 16.28 5.81
C ASP A 94 13.21 16.22 7.34
N LEU A 95 12.10 15.68 7.84
CA LEU A 95 11.83 15.52 9.27
C LEU A 95 12.20 14.12 9.77
N ARG A 96 12.50 13.18 8.86
CA ARG A 96 12.91 11.83 9.22
C ARG A 96 14.23 11.87 9.98
N GLY A 97 14.36 11.00 10.97
CA GLY A 97 15.57 10.85 11.75
C GLY A 97 16.15 9.44 11.64
N SER A 98 17.09 9.12 12.53
CA SER A 98 17.77 7.83 12.58
C SER A 98 17.54 7.08 13.89
N LYS A 99 16.53 7.48 14.67
CA LYS A 99 16.25 6.87 15.97
C LYS A 99 15.87 5.40 15.80
N GLN A 100 16.41 4.56 16.68
CA GLN A 100 16.15 3.13 16.74
C GLN A 100 16.01 2.73 18.22
N ASP A 101 14.78 2.47 18.64
CA ASP A 101 14.36 2.15 20.00
C ASP A 101 13.15 1.20 19.97
N GLU A 102 12.53 0.91 21.11
CA GLU A 102 11.37 0.01 21.17
C GLU A 102 10.15 0.57 20.43
N VAL A 103 9.92 1.90 20.48
CA VAL A 103 8.79 2.56 19.82
C VAL A 103 8.93 2.44 18.30
N THR A 104 10.07 2.87 17.78
CA THR A 104 10.36 2.77 16.33
C THR A 104 10.35 1.34 15.84
N LYS A 105 10.76 0.33 16.63
CA LYS A 105 10.62 -1.09 16.25
C LYS A 105 9.17 -1.56 16.13
N VAL A 106 8.28 -1.12 17.04
CA VAL A 106 6.85 -1.43 16.97
C VAL A 106 6.22 -0.77 15.74
N LEU A 107 6.56 0.49 15.48
CA LEU A 107 6.05 1.22 14.31
C LEU A 107 6.56 0.62 13.01
N ASP A 108 7.84 0.23 12.91
CA ASP A 108 8.41 -0.42 11.71
C ASP A 108 7.74 -1.77 11.44
N TRP A 109 7.49 -2.57 12.50
CA TRP A 109 6.73 -3.81 12.40
C TRP A 109 5.30 -3.56 11.89
N GLY A 110 4.60 -2.58 12.44
CA GLY A 110 3.24 -2.23 12.02
C GLY A 110 3.22 -1.78 10.56
N ILE A 111 4.08 -0.82 10.17
CA ILE A 111 4.19 -0.33 8.79
C ILE A 111 4.44 -1.47 7.80
N ALA A 112 5.35 -2.39 8.13
CA ALA A 112 5.66 -3.54 7.27
C ALA A 112 4.48 -4.52 7.19
N HIS A 113 3.79 -4.75 8.31
CA HIS A 113 2.58 -5.55 8.35
C HIS A 113 1.49 -4.94 7.45
N GLU A 114 1.14 -3.68 7.70
CA GLU A 114 0.07 -2.99 6.96
C GLU A 114 0.37 -2.96 5.46
N TYR A 115 1.62 -2.71 5.07
CA TYR A 115 1.98 -2.77 3.65
C TYR A 115 1.85 -4.18 3.06
N THR A 116 2.12 -5.23 3.86
CA THR A 116 1.92 -6.62 3.43
C THR A 116 0.44 -6.93 3.22
N VAL A 117 -0.44 -6.56 4.15
CA VAL A 117 -1.88 -6.82 4.02
C VAL A 117 -2.55 -5.98 2.94
N VAL A 118 -2.10 -4.73 2.69
CA VAL A 118 -2.51 -3.96 1.49
C VAL A 118 -2.28 -4.78 0.22
N LEU A 119 -1.08 -5.33 0.04
CA LEU A 119 -0.75 -6.10 -1.15
C LEU A 119 -1.53 -7.41 -1.23
N GLN A 120 -1.66 -8.11 -0.10
CA GLN A 120 -2.41 -9.36 -0.02
C GLN A 120 -3.88 -9.16 -0.40
N TYR A 121 -4.55 -8.18 0.20
CA TYR A 121 -5.98 -7.92 -0.04
C TYR A 121 -6.24 -7.44 -1.46
N LEU A 122 -5.37 -6.59 -2.02
CA LEU A 122 -5.48 -6.20 -3.42
C LEU A 122 -5.34 -7.41 -4.36
N ILE A 123 -4.33 -8.26 -4.18
CA ILE A 123 -4.16 -9.45 -5.02
C ILE A 123 -5.33 -10.42 -4.87
N HIS A 124 -5.81 -10.65 -3.65
CA HIS A 124 -7.00 -11.48 -3.42
C HIS A 124 -8.24 -10.89 -4.11
N SER A 125 -8.40 -9.55 -4.09
CA SER A 125 -9.51 -8.86 -4.72
C SER A 125 -9.49 -8.99 -6.25
N TYR A 126 -8.33 -8.90 -6.88
CA TYR A 126 -8.21 -9.03 -8.33
C TYR A 126 -8.42 -10.48 -8.78
N MET A 127 -7.98 -11.45 -7.99
CA MET A 127 -8.03 -12.86 -8.34
C MET A 127 -9.40 -13.51 -8.10
N THR A 128 -10.29 -12.88 -7.32
CA THR A 128 -11.63 -13.43 -7.06
C THR A 128 -12.65 -13.05 -8.13
N LYS A 129 -13.56 -13.98 -8.44
CA LYS A 129 -14.73 -13.73 -9.30
C LYS A 129 -15.95 -13.26 -8.50
N ASP A 130 -15.91 -13.38 -7.17
CA ASP A 130 -16.99 -12.94 -6.30
C ASP A 130 -16.93 -11.41 -6.13
N LYS A 131 -17.92 -10.72 -6.69
CA LYS A 131 -17.97 -9.25 -6.71
C LYS A 131 -18.11 -8.64 -5.32
N ALA A 132 -18.78 -9.33 -4.39
CA ALA A 132 -18.93 -8.84 -3.02
C ALA A 132 -17.59 -8.97 -2.29
N ALA A 133 -16.93 -10.12 -2.40
CA ALA A 133 -15.60 -10.31 -1.80
C ALA A 133 -14.57 -9.34 -2.38
N LYS A 134 -14.56 -9.14 -3.70
CA LYS A 134 -13.66 -8.17 -4.35
C LYS A 134 -13.78 -6.79 -3.73
N LYS A 135 -15.00 -6.27 -3.61
CA LYS A 135 -15.25 -4.94 -3.07
C LYS A 135 -14.80 -4.83 -1.61
N GLU A 136 -15.17 -5.78 -0.76
CA GLU A 136 -14.80 -5.75 0.66
C GLU A 136 -13.28 -5.84 0.86
N LEU A 137 -12.58 -6.65 0.05
CA LEU A 137 -11.11 -6.74 0.08
C LEU A 137 -10.45 -5.42 -0.37
N GLU A 138 -10.96 -4.76 -1.41
CA GLU A 138 -10.50 -3.43 -1.83
C GLU A 138 -10.73 -2.38 -0.75
N ASP A 139 -11.91 -2.39 -0.12
CA ASP A 139 -12.28 -1.46 0.94
C ASP A 139 -11.35 -1.63 2.17
N GLN A 140 -11.03 -2.87 2.57
CA GLN A 140 -10.08 -3.10 3.66
C GLN A 140 -8.65 -2.76 3.26
N ALA A 141 -8.21 -3.07 2.03
CA ALA A 141 -6.90 -2.61 1.55
C ALA A 141 -6.73 -1.09 1.63
N ILE A 142 -7.80 -0.32 1.37
CA ILE A 142 -7.80 1.15 1.54
C ILE A 142 -7.71 1.52 3.03
N ASN A 143 -8.35 0.75 3.92
CA ASN A 143 -8.22 0.95 5.36
C ASN A 143 -6.76 0.77 5.81
N GLU A 144 -6.08 -0.27 5.35
CA GLU A 144 -4.68 -0.52 5.76
C GLU A 144 -3.72 0.53 5.22
N MET A 145 -4.00 1.10 4.03
CA MET A 145 -3.24 2.26 3.54
C MET A 145 -3.33 3.45 4.49
N GLN A 146 -4.47 3.65 5.16
CA GLN A 146 -4.63 4.70 6.16
C GLN A 146 -3.78 4.42 7.40
N HIS A 147 -3.71 3.16 7.84
CA HIS A 147 -2.90 2.76 8.99
C HIS A 147 -1.41 2.95 8.73
N ILE A 148 -0.92 2.58 7.54
CA ILE A 148 0.46 2.88 7.10
C ILE A 148 0.75 4.38 7.27
N GLY A 149 -0.19 5.23 6.84
CA GLY A 149 -0.09 6.68 6.97
C GLY A 149 0.08 7.12 8.42
N TRP A 150 -0.84 6.70 9.31
CA TRP A 150 -0.78 7.05 10.72
C TRP A 150 0.50 6.55 11.41
N LEU A 151 0.88 5.29 11.18
CA LEU A 151 2.10 4.72 11.77
C LEU A 151 3.36 5.39 11.25
N SER A 152 3.38 5.78 9.98
CA SER A 152 4.51 6.52 9.37
C SER A 152 4.63 7.93 9.93
N GLU A 153 3.50 8.62 10.16
CA GLU A 153 3.49 9.94 10.81
C GLU A 153 4.02 9.87 12.24
N GLU A 154 3.61 8.87 13.02
CA GLU A 154 4.16 8.60 14.36
C GLU A 154 5.65 8.24 14.30
N MET A 155 6.07 7.44 13.31
CA MET A 155 7.47 7.07 13.12
C MET A 155 8.36 8.29 12.91
N VAL A 156 7.93 9.22 12.05
CA VAL A 156 8.66 10.47 11.80
C VAL A 156 8.66 11.35 13.04
N SER A 157 7.50 11.48 13.71
CA SER A 157 7.37 12.28 14.94
C SER A 157 8.25 11.74 16.08
N ALA A 158 8.44 10.42 16.14
CA ALA A 158 9.36 9.77 17.07
C ALA A 158 10.84 9.96 16.72
N GLY A 159 11.17 10.60 15.58
CA GLY A 159 12.53 10.79 15.08
C GLY A 159 13.10 9.58 14.34
N GLY A 160 12.25 8.68 13.89
CA GLY A 160 12.59 7.52 13.07
C GLY A 160 12.51 7.80 11.57
N ASN A 161 12.69 6.73 10.78
CA ASN A 161 12.57 6.76 9.33
C ASN A 161 11.72 5.55 8.89
N PRO A 162 10.49 5.77 8.38
CA PRO A 162 9.59 4.68 8.01
C PRO A 162 10.16 3.86 6.85
N ARG A 163 10.10 2.53 6.98
CA ARG A 163 10.47 1.60 5.91
C ARG A 163 9.22 0.91 5.37
N ILE A 164 8.91 1.21 4.12
CA ILE A 164 7.81 0.53 3.41
C ILE A 164 8.39 -0.72 2.77
N GLU A 165 8.43 -1.83 3.50
CA GLU A 165 8.85 -3.16 3.04
C GLU A 165 7.74 -4.16 3.39
N HIS A 166 7.50 -5.15 2.53
CA HIS A 166 6.52 -6.20 2.82
C HIS A 166 7.23 -7.53 3.05
N THR A 167 6.56 -8.45 3.74
CA THR A 167 6.98 -9.84 3.86
C THR A 167 6.28 -10.71 2.80
N GLU A 168 6.34 -12.03 2.95
CA GLU A 168 5.66 -12.96 2.05
C GLU A 168 4.15 -12.71 2.07
N VAL A 169 3.57 -12.56 0.86
CA VAL A 169 2.12 -12.44 0.66
C VAL A 169 1.58 -13.81 0.30
N PHE A 170 0.59 -14.28 1.07
CA PHE A 170 -0.10 -15.52 0.73
C PHE A 170 -0.98 -15.29 -0.50
N GLN A 171 -1.07 -16.29 -1.38
CA GLN A 171 -2.02 -16.29 -2.49
C GLN A 171 -2.41 -17.71 -2.89
N SER A 172 -3.69 -17.89 -3.17
CA SER A 172 -4.27 -19.11 -3.75
C SER A 172 -5.28 -18.76 -4.84
N LYS A 173 -5.59 -19.75 -5.69
CA LYS A 173 -6.66 -19.67 -6.69
C LYS A 173 -8.06 -19.82 -6.08
N LYS A 174 -8.17 -20.21 -4.80
CA LYS A 174 -9.45 -20.42 -4.12
C LYS A 174 -9.73 -19.29 -3.13
N LEU A 175 -10.87 -18.62 -3.28
CA LEU A 175 -11.29 -17.54 -2.40
C LEU A 175 -11.33 -17.97 -0.93
N ALA A 176 -11.84 -19.18 -0.62
CA ALA A 176 -11.87 -19.68 0.75
C ALA A 176 -10.48 -19.93 1.37
N GLU A 177 -9.45 -20.20 0.57
CA GLU A 177 -8.07 -20.32 1.10
C GLU A 177 -7.48 -18.94 1.38
N ASN A 178 -7.71 -17.99 0.48
CA ASN A 178 -7.30 -16.58 0.64
C ASN A 178 -7.94 -15.96 1.89
N LEU A 179 -9.27 -16.06 2.04
CA LEU A 179 -9.98 -15.51 3.20
C LEU A 179 -9.54 -16.13 4.53
N ARG A 180 -9.19 -17.42 4.55
CA ARG A 180 -8.62 -18.05 5.76
C ARG A 180 -7.24 -17.50 6.09
N ALA A 181 -6.42 -17.20 5.09
CA ALA A 181 -5.13 -16.55 5.29
C ALA A 181 -5.31 -15.11 5.79
N ASP A 182 -6.24 -14.34 5.20
CA ASP A 182 -6.57 -12.97 5.63
C ASP A 182 -7.03 -12.96 7.09
N ILE A 183 -8.03 -13.76 7.46
CA ILE A 183 -8.50 -13.93 8.85
C ILE A 183 -7.36 -14.29 9.82
N LYS A 184 -6.45 -15.17 9.41
CA LYS A 184 -5.33 -15.58 10.25
C LYS A 184 -4.41 -14.39 10.53
N VAL A 185 -4.06 -13.63 9.49
CA VAL A 185 -3.19 -12.46 9.58
C VAL A 185 -3.84 -11.38 10.46
N GLU A 186 -5.15 -11.11 10.30
CA GLU A 186 -5.93 -10.19 11.12
C GLU A 186 -5.88 -10.51 12.62
N ARG A 187 -5.98 -11.80 12.97
CA ARG A 187 -5.91 -12.25 14.37
C ARG A 187 -4.51 -12.11 14.94
N GLU A 188 -3.49 -12.45 14.16
CA GLU A 188 -2.09 -12.32 14.57
C GLU A 188 -1.72 -10.85 14.83
N VAL A 189 -2.15 -9.94 13.96
CA VAL A 189 -1.88 -8.50 14.12
C VAL A 189 -2.70 -7.88 15.26
N THR A 190 -3.96 -8.29 15.45
CA THR A 190 -4.78 -7.89 16.60
C THR A 190 -4.05 -8.18 17.91
N GLU A 191 -3.50 -9.39 18.06
CA GLU A 191 -2.70 -9.75 19.23
C GLU A 191 -1.40 -8.93 19.33
N GLY A 192 -0.76 -8.66 18.19
CA GLY A 192 0.47 -7.87 18.09
C GLY A 192 0.26 -6.45 18.63
N TYR A 193 -0.77 -5.76 18.13
CA TYR A 193 -1.13 -4.43 18.60
C TYR A 193 -1.59 -4.41 20.05
N ASP A 194 -2.32 -5.42 20.52
CA ASP A 194 -2.68 -5.55 21.94
C ASP A 194 -1.45 -5.61 22.84
N LYS A 195 -0.45 -6.42 22.44
CA LYS A 195 0.83 -6.54 23.17
C LYS A 195 1.61 -5.24 23.11
N ALA A 196 1.66 -4.59 21.95
CA ALA A 196 2.35 -3.32 21.76
C ALA A 196 1.73 -2.19 22.59
N ALA A 197 0.41 -1.99 22.51
CA ALA A 197 -0.32 -0.96 23.25
C ALA A 197 -0.17 -1.07 24.77
N LYS A 198 -0.03 -2.29 25.32
CA LYS A 198 0.24 -2.51 26.75
C LYS A 198 1.63 -2.02 27.19
N LYS A 199 2.60 -1.98 26.28
CA LYS A 199 3.98 -1.55 26.55
C LYS A 199 4.20 -0.05 26.33
N MET A 200 3.34 0.59 25.53
CA MET A 200 3.49 2.01 25.19
C MET A 200 3.20 2.91 26.41
N LYS A 201 4.15 3.81 26.68
CA LYS A 201 4.02 4.86 27.71
C LYS A 201 3.30 6.10 27.19
N ASP A 202 3.49 6.40 25.90
CA ASP A 202 2.83 7.50 25.23
C ASP A 202 1.33 7.21 25.11
N PRO A 203 0.45 8.04 25.70
CA PRO A 203 -0.99 7.79 25.70
C PRO A 203 -1.63 7.94 24.31
N ASP A 204 -1.08 8.77 23.43
CA ASP A 204 -1.66 9.02 22.12
C ASP A 204 -1.24 7.93 21.12
N LEU A 205 0.04 7.53 21.14
CA LEU A 205 0.47 6.33 20.40
C LEU A 205 -0.31 5.09 20.87
N LYS A 206 -0.53 4.93 22.18
CA LYS A 206 -1.33 3.82 22.71
C LYS A 206 -2.76 3.83 22.16
N LYS A 207 -3.42 5.00 22.07
CA LYS A 207 -4.76 5.12 21.48
C LYS A 207 -4.73 4.78 19.99
N LEU A 208 -3.70 5.20 19.26
CA LEU A 208 -3.56 4.86 17.85
C LEU A 208 -3.48 3.36 17.63
N LEU A 209 -2.58 2.66 18.35
CA LEU A 209 -2.43 1.21 18.23
C LEU A 209 -3.73 0.47 18.61
N ILE A 210 -4.45 0.95 19.61
CA ILE A 210 -5.77 0.43 20.00
C ILE A 210 -6.80 0.63 18.88
N ARG A 211 -6.79 1.80 18.24
CA ARG A 211 -7.72 2.11 17.14
C ARG A 211 -7.48 1.21 15.94
N ILE A 212 -6.21 1.07 15.53
CA ILE A 212 -5.79 0.16 14.47
C ILE A 212 -6.25 -1.26 14.80
N ARG A 213 -5.91 -1.77 15.99
CA ARG A 213 -6.36 -3.07 16.50
C ARG A 213 -7.88 -3.28 16.47
N ASP A 214 -8.68 -2.23 16.71
CA ASP A 214 -10.14 -2.31 16.63
C ASP A 214 -10.64 -2.41 15.18
N HIS A 215 -9.91 -1.84 14.20
CA HIS A 215 -10.17 -2.03 12.78
C HIS A 215 -9.87 -3.47 12.36
N GLU A 216 -8.76 -4.07 12.81
CA GLU A 216 -8.41 -5.48 12.49
C GLU A 216 -9.46 -6.47 12.98
N ILE A 217 -10.03 -6.21 14.16
CA ILE A 217 -11.17 -7.00 14.69
C ILE A 217 -12.41 -6.88 13.79
N TYR A 218 -12.61 -5.73 13.16
CA TYR A 218 -13.68 -5.55 12.19
C TYR A 218 -13.39 -6.27 10.87
N HIS A 219 -12.16 -6.19 10.36
CA HIS A 219 -11.72 -6.89 9.16
C HIS A 219 -11.86 -8.42 9.30
N ASP A 220 -11.44 -9.02 10.44
CA ASP A 220 -11.65 -10.46 10.74
C ASP A 220 -13.14 -10.85 10.61
N LYS A 221 -14.05 -10.01 11.12
CA LYS A 221 -15.50 -10.28 11.01
C LYS A 221 -15.99 -10.20 9.57
N VAL A 222 -15.56 -9.19 8.81
CA VAL A 222 -15.92 -9.03 7.39
C VAL A 222 -15.45 -10.25 6.60
N PHE A 223 -14.19 -10.64 6.75
CA PHE A 223 -13.64 -11.81 6.07
C PHE A 223 -14.29 -13.12 6.55
N GLY A 224 -14.64 -13.23 7.83
CA GLY A 224 -15.40 -14.35 8.39
C GLY A 224 -16.78 -14.50 7.75
N ASP A 225 -17.51 -13.39 7.58
CA ASP A 225 -18.81 -13.38 6.90
C ASP A 225 -18.70 -13.79 5.43
N LEU A 226 -17.65 -13.33 4.73
CA LEU A 226 -17.37 -13.73 3.35
C LEU A 226 -17.01 -15.21 3.25
N LEU A 227 -16.15 -15.71 4.15
CA LEU A 227 -15.73 -17.11 4.18
C LEU A 227 -16.94 -18.03 4.42
N GLY A 228 -17.78 -17.69 5.39
CA GLY A 228 -18.98 -18.45 5.67
C GLY A 228 -19.95 -18.49 4.48
N LYS A 229 -20.05 -17.40 3.69
CA LYS A 229 -20.85 -17.40 2.44
C LYS A 229 -20.23 -18.28 1.37
N GLU A 230 -18.90 -18.23 1.21
CA GLU A 230 -18.18 -19.02 0.21
C GLU A 230 -18.24 -20.52 0.50
N GLU A 231 -18.08 -20.94 1.76
CA GLU A 231 -18.14 -22.36 2.16
C GLU A 231 -19.53 -22.99 2.04
N ARG A 232 -20.59 -22.19 1.90
CA ARG A 232 -21.97 -22.67 1.70
C ARG A 232 -22.37 -22.85 0.24
N LYS A 233 -21.52 -22.45 -0.72
CA LYS A 233 -21.75 -22.62 -2.16
C LYS A 233 -21.33 -24.02 -2.60
#